data_AF-A0A972SVE0-F1
#
_entry.id   AF-A0A972SVE0-F1
#
_cell.length_a   1.000
_cell.length_b   1.000
_cell.length_c   1.000
_cell.angle_alpha   90.00
_cell.angle_beta   90.00
_cell.angle_gamma   90.00
#
_symmetry.space_group_name_H-M   'P 1'
#
loop_
_entity.id
_entity.type
_entity.pdbx_description
1 polymer ?
#
loop_
_entity_poly.entity_id
_entity_poly.type
_entity_poly.pdbx_seq_one_letter_code
_entity_poly.pdbx_strand_id
1 'polypeptide(L)' 'MGVGKTLADKIRISLAIGLFVERSVSLERAAELAGQPLGHFIDILRSKGISWAEYTEEMMGQDEFAVKKFLEETGSRHE' A
#
# COMPACT_ATOMS: atom_id res chain seq x y z
N MET A 1 -12.24 -0.31 21.17
CA MET A 1 -11.86 -1.66 20.69
C MET A 1 -10.36 -1.63 20.40
N GLY A 2 -9.58 -2.57 20.91
CA GLY A 2 -8.10 -2.47 20.88
C GLY A 2 -7.50 -3.52 19.97
N VAL A 3 -7.11 -3.10 18.78
CA VAL A 3 -6.41 -3.95 17.81
C VAL A 3 -4.94 -4.07 18.25
N GLY A 4 -4.44 -5.30 18.44
CA GLY A 4 -3.06 -5.56 18.92
C GLY A 4 -2.87 -5.83 20.42
N LYS A 5 -3.92 -6.27 21.14
CA LYS A 5 -3.88 -6.45 22.60
C LYS A 5 -3.21 -7.74 23.09
N THR A 6 -3.13 -8.79 22.28
CA THR A 6 -2.52 -10.07 22.70
C THR A 6 -1.16 -10.31 22.08
N LEU A 7 -0.31 -11.10 22.75
CA LEU A 7 0.97 -11.54 22.19
C LEU A 7 0.78 -12.32 20.89
N ALA A 8 -0.27 -13.16 20.83
CA ALA A 8 -0.59 -13.93 19.64
C ALA A 8 -0.90 -13.04 18.43
N ASP A 9 -1.66 -11.95 18.61
CA ASP A 9 -1.91 -10.98 17.53
C ASP A 9 -0.62 -10.35 17.00
N LYS A 10 0.28 -9.96 17.91
CA LYS A 10 1.56 -9.37 17.53
C LYS A 10 2.42 -10.35 16.73
N ILE A 11 2.44 -11.63 17.12
CA ILE A 11 3.15 -12.68 16.40
C ILE A 11 2.57 -12.87 15.00
N ARG A 12 1.24 -12.97 14.87
CA ARG A 12 0.56 -13.10 13.56
C ARG A 12 0.86 -11.93 12.63
N ILE A 13 0.74 -10.70 13.14
CA ILE A 13 1.02 -9.49 12.36
C ILE A 13 2.49 -9.47 11.91
N SER A 14 3.44 -9.77 12.81
CA SER A 14 4.87 -9.80 12.44
C SER A 14 5.18 -10.86 11.38
N LEU A 15 4.58 -12.05 11.48
CA LEU A 15 4.76 -13.11 10.48
C LEU A 15 4.16 -12.72 9.13
N ALA A 16 2.94 -12.19 9.13
CA ALA A 16 2.28 -11.73 7.90
C ALA A 16 3.08 -10.63 7.18
N ILE A 17 3.66 -9.69 7.95
CA ILE A 17 4.55 -8.67 7.41
C ILE A 17 5.80 -9.31 6.79
N GLY A 18 6.44 -10.25 7.47
CA GLY A 18 7.62 -10.96 6.94
C GLY A 18 7.33 -11.64 5.61
N LEU A 19 6.25 -12.43 5.55
CA LEU A 19 5.83 -13.13 4.34
C LEU A 19 5.48 -12.18 3.18
N PHE A 20 4.89 -11.03 3.50
CA PHE A 20 4.59 -10.00 2.51
C PHE A 20 5.85 -9.34 1.95
N VAL A 21 6.78 -8.93 2.82
CA VAL A 21 8.04 -8.29 2.42
C VAL A 21 8.91 -9.24 1.61
N GLU A 22 8.89 -10.53 1.94
CA GLU A 22 9.55 -11.59 1.17
C GLU A 22 8.82 -11.95 -0.14
N ARG A 23 7.72 -11.26 -0.48
CA ARG A 23 6.85 -11.53 -1.65
C ARG A 23 6.33 -12.96 -1.72
N SER A 24 6.29 -13.66 -0.58
CA SER A 24 5.76 -15.02 -0.50
C SER A 24 4.23 -15.07 -0.55
N VAL A 25 3.57 -13.95 -0.21
CA VAL A 25 2.11 -13.79 -0.27
C VAL A 25 1.74 -12.43 -0.83
N SER A 26 0.53 -12.32 -1.40
CA SER A 26 -0.03 -11.02 -1.79
C SER A 26 -0.41 -10.18 -0.57
N LEU A 27 -0.61 -8.88 -0.77
CA LEU A 27 -1.04 -7.95 0.29
C LEU A 27 -2.35 -8.40 0.95
N GLU A 28 -3.33 -8.83 0.15
CA GLU A 28 -4.62 -9.33 0.63
C GLU A 28 -4.45 -10.58 1.50
N ARG A 29 -3.62 -11.52 1.05
CA ARG A 29 -3.31 -12.75 1.79
C ARG A 29 -2.58 -12.45 3.10
N ALA A 30 -1.67 -11.49 3.11
CA ALA A 30 -1.00 -11.05 4.33
C ALA A 30 -1.99 -10.43 5.33
N ALA A 31 -2.94 -9.62 4.87
CA ALA A 31 -3.99 -9.05 5.72
C ALA A 31 -4.89 -10.13 6.33
N GLU A 32 -5.29 -11.14 5.53
CA GLU A 32 -6.03 -12.30 6.01
C GLU A 32 -5.26 -13.06 7.10
N LEU A 33 -3.97 -13.34 6.88
CA LEU A 33 -3.11 -14.04 7.85
C LEU A 33 -2.91 -13.24 9.15
N ALA A 34 -2.87 -11.91 9.04
CA ALA A 34 -2.81 -11.02 10.20
C ALA A 34 -4.14 -10.92 10.97
N GLY A 35 -5.24 -11.47 10.41
CA GLY A 35 -6.58 -11.33 10.96
C GLY A 35 -7.06 -9.88 10.95
N GLN A 36 -6.63 -9.09 9.96
CA GLN A 36 -6.93 -7.67 9.84
C GLN A 36 -7.68 -7.38 8.54
N PRO A 37 -8.61 -6.41 8.53
CA PRO A 37 -9.11 -5.83 7.29
C PRO A 37 -7.93 -5.28 6.46
N LEU A 38 -8.01 -5.39 5.14
CA LEU A 38 -6.95 -4.94 4.21
C LEU A 38 -6.48 -3.50 4.51
N GLY A 39 -7.43 -2.56 4.67
CA GLY A 39 -7.10 -1.17 4.98
C GLY A 39 -6.32 -1.01 6.28
N HIS A 40 -6.69 -1.75 7.32
CA HIS A 40 -5.97 -1.70 8.60
C HIS A 40 -4.57 -2.33 8.50
N PHE A 41 -4.41 -3.38 7.69
CA PHE A 41 -3.09 -3.94 7.42
C PHE A 41 -2.19 -2.97 6.64
N ILE A 42 -2.75 -2.24 5.68
CA ILE A 42 -2.05 -1.15 4.97
C ILE A 42 -1.58 -0.06 5.94
N ASP A 43 -2.43 0.34 6.89
CA ASP A 43 -2.05 1.33 7.91
C ASP A 43 -0.90 0.81 8.80
N ILE A 44 -0.91 -0.48 9.15
CA ILE A 44 0.19 -1.12 9.89
C ILE A 44 1.50 -1.05 9.08
N LEU A 45 1.47 -1.41 7.79
CA LEU A 45 2.65 -1.34 6.92
C LEU A 45 3.17 0.10 6.82
N ARG A 46 2.27 1.07 6.60
CA ARG A 46 2.60 2.50 6.56
C ARG A 46 3.25 2.98 7.87
N SER A 47 2.70 2.60 9.02
CA SER A 47 3.26 2.98 10.33
C SER A 47 4.67 2.44 10.58
N LYS A 48 5.05 1.39 9.86
CA LYS A 48 6.37 0.75 9.90
C LYS A 48 7.30 1.19 8.76
N GLY A 49 6.85 2.12 7.91
CA GLY A 49 7.63 2.57 6.74
C GLY A 49 7.75 1.52 5.63
N ILE A 50 6.87 0.51 5.61
CA ILE A 50 6.89 -0.55 4.59
C ILE A 50 5.97 -0.13 3.43
N SER A 51 6.54 0.02 2.25
CA SER A 51 5.78 0.26 1.02
C SER A 51 4.97 -0.98 0.66
N TRP A 52 3.65 -0.82 0.57
CA TRP A 52 2.70 -1.89 0.24
C TRP A 52 2.27 -1.89 -1.23
N ALA A 53 2.54 -0.82 -1.95
CA ALA A 53 2.39 -0.70 -3.38
C ALA A 53 3.77 -0.42 -3.98
N GLU A 54 4.15 -1.19 -5.00
CA GLU A 54 5.22 -0.77 -5.89
C GLU A 54 4.65 0.28 -6.83
N TYR A 55 5.34 1.40 -6.94
CA TYR A 55 5.11 2.33 -8.03
C TYR A 55 5.71 1.70 -9.28
N THR A 56 4.85 1.15 -10.15
CA THR A 56 5.33 0.54 -11.40
C THR A 56 5.63 1.62 -12.42
N GLU A 57 6.53 1.34 -13.38
CA GLU A 57 6.82 2.26 -14.49
C GLU A 57 5.56 2.60 -15.30
N GLU A 58 4.60 1.68 -15.40
CA GLU A 58 3.30 1.95 -16.03
C GLU A 58 2.48 2.98 -15.24
N MET A 59 2.44 2.89 -13.91
CA MET A 59 1.75 3.86 -13.06
C MET A 59 2.44 5.23 -13.14
N MET A 60 3.77 5.25 -13.22
CA MET A 60 4.55 6.46 -13.47
C MET A 60 4.20 7.11 -14.81
N GLY A 61 4.17 6.32 -15.88
CA GLY A 61 3.83 6.81 -17.22
C GLY A 61 2.39 7.33 -17.31
N GLN A 62 1.45 6.72 -16.59
CA GLN A 62 0.07 7.20 -16.51
C GLN A 62 -0.03 8.55 -15.77
N ASP A 63 0.69 8.72 -14.67
CA ASP A 63 0.74 9.98 -13.94
C ASP A 63 1.42 11.08 -14.79
N GLU A 64 2.54 10.78 -15.46
CA GLU A 64 3.22 11.73 -16.36
C GLU A 64 2.30 12.16 -17.52
N PHE A 65 1.58 11.21 -18.11
CA PHE A 65 0.59 11.51 -19.15
C PHE A 65 -0.53 12.41 -18.64
N ALA A 66 -1.06 12.14 -17.44
CA ALA A 66 -2.11 12.95 -16.83
C ALA A 66 -1.63 14.38 -16.53
N VAL A 67 -0.42 14.54 -15.99
CA VAL A 67 0.20 15.85 -15.73
C VAL A 67 0.40 16.62 -17.03
N LYS A 68 0.95 15.98 -18.06
CA LYS A 68 1.19 16.61 -19.36
C LYS A 68 -0.11 17.09 -20.00
N LYS A 69 -1.13 16.23 -20.03
CA LYS A 69 -2.47 16.57 -20.55
C LYS A 69 -3.08 17.76 -19.80
N PHE A 70 -2.98 17.77 -18.47
CA PHE A 70 -3.48 18.86 -17.65
C PHE A 70 -2.76 20.19 -17.95
N LEU A 71 -1.44 20.17 -18.14
CA LEU A 71 -0.66 21.34 -18.53
C LEU A 71 -1.01 21.86 -19.93
N GLU A 72 -1.28 20.97 -20.89
CA GLU A 72 -1.76 21.35 -22.22
C GLU A 72 -3.15 22.00 -22.15
N GLU A 73 -4.09 21.41 -21.41
CA GLU A 73 -5.45 21.94 -21.24
C GLU A 73 -5.51 23.27 -20.47
N THR A 74 -4.60 23.49 -19.53
CA THR A 74 -4.50 24.75 -18.77
C THR A 74 -3.67 25.82 -19.48
N GLY A 75 -2.65 25.43 -20.25
CA GLY A 75 -1.85 26.33 -21.10
C GLY A 75 -2.65 26.90 -22.28
N SER A 76 -3.58 26.14 -22.87
CA SER A 76 -4.46 26.61 -23.95
C SER A 76 -5.60 27.52 -23.49
N ARG A 77 -5.72 27.82 -22.19
CA ARG A 77 -6.76 28.69 -21.62
C ARG A 77 -6.29 30.13 -21.39
N HIS A 78 -5.06 30.44 -21.81
CA HIS A 78 -4.38 31.71 -21.63
C HIS A 78 -3.86 32.30 -22.96
N GLU A 79 -4.62 32.14 -24.04
CA GLU A 79 -4.44 32.87 -25.31
C GLU A 79 -5.77 33.52 -25.73
#